data_AF-A0A7Y4X9Q7-F1
#
_entry.id   AF-A0A7Y4X9Q7-F1
#
_cell.length_a   1.000
_cell.length_b   1.000
_cell.length_c   1.000
_cell.angle_alpha   90.00
_cell.angle_beta   90.00
_cell.angle_gamma   90.00
#
_symmetry.space_group_name_H-M   'P 1'
#
loop_
_entity.id
_entity.type
_entity.pdbx_description
1 polymer ?
#
loop_
_entity_poly.entity_id
_entity_poly.type
_entity_poly.pdbx_seq_one_letter_code
_entity_poly.pdbx_strand_id
1 'polypeptide(L)'
;MSQKPYRLITLIVWIVLSVYQEAQAGPPLICHPYDIGNAKSLPWNGKEWRDIKTDYDLNRLADDTLALLTPDVPVIVRMETLRRAVIYSVWARYDKEVGYTVRDGKIANALLARLQDRAQAGEALAVFDAGYFVETWKNAAPRNETTTLPNGYAQVQKAIAMRNHDSAMEFAAAVIRYDDKAMQRAHLQKAVAGADANALLSRNLLLHFSDRGRDLAALRASLR
;
A
#
# COMPACT_ATOMS: atom_id res chain seq x y z
N MET A 1 6.83 57.71 50.37
CA MET A 1 8.03 56.92 50.73
C MET A 1 7.70 55.43 50.67
N SER A 2 8.70 54.65 50.27
CA SER A 2 8.81 53.18 50.32
C SER A 2 8.37 52.37 49.09
N GLN A 3 9.21 51.38 48.80
CA GLN A 3 9.55 50.77 47.51
C GLN A 3 8.77 49.47 47.20
N LYS A 4 8.68 49.17 45.89
CA LYS A 4 8.37 47.87 45.22
C LYS A 4 9.26 46.72 45.79
N PRO A 5 8.97 45.38 45.60
CA PRO A 5 8.74 44.85 44.25
C PRO A 5 8.12 43.42 44.02
N TYR A 6 7.88 43.15 42.72
CA TYR A 6 7.68 41.87 42.00
C TYR A 6 6.59 40.90 42.47
N ARG A 7 5.49 40.83 41.72
CA ARG A 7 4.80 39.55 41.43
C ARG A 7 4.37 39.46 39.97
N LEU A 8 5.14 38.66 39.25
CA LEU A 8 4.81 37.81 38.11
C LEU A 8 3.87 38.36 37.03
N ILE A 9 4.49 38.62 35.89
CA ILE A 9 3.92 38.62 34.55
C ILE A 9 3.23 37.27 34.32
N THR A 10 1.89 37.24 34.30
CA THR A 10 1.11 36.04 33.92
C THR A 10 0.93 36.04 32.40
N LEU A 11 1.93 35.53 31.69
CA LEU A 11 1.84 35.20 30.27
C LEU A 11 1.15 33.84 30.14
N ILE A 12 -0.19 33.81 30.01
CA ILE A 12 -0.89 32.57 29.64
C ILE A 12 -0.71 32.38 28.14
N VAL A 13 0.36 31.67 27.79
CA VAL A 13 0.53 31.05 26.47
C VAL A 13 -0.56 29.98 26.36
N TRP A 14 -1.63 30.31 25.63
CA TRP A 14 -2.55 29.31 25.12
C TRP A 14 -1.76 28.40 24.17
N ILE A 15 -1.38 27.23 24.68
CA ILE A 15 -0.89 26.13 23.86
C ILE A 15 -2.06 25.72 22.98
N VAL A 16 -2.06 26.21 21.75
CA VAL A 16 -2.80 25.61 20.65
C VAL A 16 -2.24 24.19 20.53
N LEU A 17 -2.95 23.22 21.12
CA LEU A 17 -2.80 21.81 20.77
C LEU A 17 -3.31 21.69 19.33
N SER A 18 -2.42 22.02 18.39
CA SER A 18 -2.55 21.63 17.01
C SER A 18 -2.58 20.11 17.01
N VAL A 19 -3.78 19.56 16.94
CA VAL A 19 -3.98 18.19 16.50
C VAL A 19 -3.40 18.17 15.09
N TYR A 20 -2.16 17.68 14.97
CA TYR A 20 -1.60 17.28 13.69
C TYR A 20 -2.49 16.15 13.20
N GLN A 21 -3.59 16.48 12.54
CA GLN A 21 -4.18 15.57 11.58
C GLN A 21 -3.14 15.50 10.47
N GLU A 22 -2.33 14.44 10.49
CA GLU A 22 -1.67 14.00 9.27
C GLU A 22 -2.80 13.83 8.25
N ALA A 23 -2.94 14.83 7.38
CA ALA A 23 -3.83 14.75 6.25
C ALA A 23 -3.48 13.45 5.54
N GLN A 24 -4.41 12.48 5.50
CA GLN A 24 -4.18 11.22 4.81
C GLN A 24 -3.70 11.55 3.40
N ALA A 25 -2.43 11.26 3.13
CA ALA A 25 -1.67 11.83 2.02
C ALA A 25 -2.03 11.24 0.64
N GLY A 26 -3.24 10.70 0.50
CA GLY A 26 -3.79 10.13 -0.72
C GLY A 26 -4.22 8.66 -0.55
N PRO A 27 -4.59 7.99 -1.65
CA PRO A 27 -5.11 6.63 -1.62
C PRO A 27 -4.06 5.66 -1.04
N PRO A 28 -4.38 4.87 0.01
CA PRO A 28 -3.36 4.15 0.79
C PRO A 28 -2.63 3.05 0.02
N LEU A 29 -3.22 2.48 -1.03
CA LEU A 29 -2.53 1.51 -1.89
C LEU A 29 -1.53 2.17 -2.84
N ILE A 30 -1.53 3.50 -2.94
CA ILE A 30 -0.65 4.27 -3.83
C ILE A 30 0.38 5.07 -3.02
N CYS A 31 -0.09 5.83 -2.04
CA CYS A 31 0.71 6.84 -1.37
C CYS A 31 1.58 6.30 -0.23
N HIS A 32 1.38 5.05 0.18
CA HIS A 32 2.12 4.44 1.29
C HIS A 32 3.02 3.31 0.73
N PRO A 33 4.31 3.56 0.50
CA PRO A 33 5.25 2.55 0.01
C PRO A 33 5.45 1.42 1.01
N TYR A 34 5.73 0.23 0.51
CA TYR A 34 6.09 -0.90 1.37
C TYR A 34 7.61 -0.98 1.57
N ASP A 35 8.03 -1.31 2.79
CA ASP A 35 9.41 -1.70 3.06
C ASP A 35 9.66 -3.07 2.44
N ILE A 36 10.57 -3.13 1.45
CA ILE A 36 11.00 -4.35 0.78
C ILE A 36 12.45 -4.74 1.12
N GLY A 37 13.08 -4.06 2.08
CA GLY A 37 14.50 -4.19 2.37
C GLY A 37 15.36 -3.94 1.14
N ASN A 38 16.23 -4.91 0.81
CA ASN A 38 17.10 -4.87 -0.36
C ASN A 38 16.52 -5.64 -1.57
N ALA A 39 15.26 -6.06 -1.52
CA ALA A 39 14.65 -6.79 -2.63
C ALA A 39 14.54 -5.89 -3.87
N LYS A 40 14.67 -6.50 -5.06
CA LYS A 40 14.48 -5.79 -6.32
C LYS A 40 13.00 -5.58 -6.60
N SER A 41 12.67 -4.42 -7.16
CA SER A 41 11.35 -4.08 -7.68
C SER A 41 11.52 -3.20 -8.93
N LEU A 42 10.41 -2.69 -9.50
CA LEU A 42 10.46 -1.78 -10.65
C LEU A 42 11.35 -0.56 -10.33
N PRO A 43 12.07 -0.02 -11.32
CA PRO A 43 12.97 1.12 -11.12
C PRO A 43 12.29 2.27 -10.41
N TRP A 44 13.02 2.94 -9.52
CA TRP A 44 12.51 4.04 -8.70
C TRP A 44 13.65 5.01 -8.39
N ASN A 45 13.34 6.29 -8.26
CA ASN A 45 14.35 7.36 -8.14
C ASN A 45 14.70 7.72 -6.69
N GLY A 46 13.89 7.31 -5.71
CA GLY A 46 14.08 7.73 -4.32
C GLY A 46 13.32 6.87 -3.31
N LYS A 47 12.86 7.48 -2.22
CA LYS A 47 12.18 6.79 -1.11
C LYS A 47 10.71 7.20 -0.99
N GLU A 48 10.36 8.36 -1.51
CA GLU A 48 8.99 8.85 -1.48
C GLU A 48 8.13 8.12 -2.49
N TRP A 49 6.84 8.09 -2.23
CA TRP A 49 5.86 7.39 -3.06
C TRP A 49 5.67 8.01 -4.44
N ARG A 50 6.14 9.26 -4.65
CA ARG A 50 6.17 9.98 -5.93
C ARG A 50 7.54 10.02 -6.60
N ASP A 51 8.58 9.43 -6.01
CA ASP A 51 9.95 9.45 -6.56
C ASP A 51 10.11 8.49 -7.75
N ILE A 52 9.29 8.68 -8.77
CA ILE A 52 9.21 7.82 -9.94
C ILE A 52 10.44 8.07 -10.82
N LYS A 53 10.94 7.01 -11.47
CA LYS A 53 11.97 7.14 -12.50
C LYS A 53 11.31 7.58 -13.81
N THR A 54 11.35 8.88 -14.11
CA THR A 54 10.60 9.50 -15.22
C THR A 54 11.09 9.11 -16.62
N ASP A 55 12.34 8.64 -16.74
CA ASP A 55 12.95 8.11 -17.96
C ASP A 55 12.78 6.58 -18.11
N TYR A 56 11.93 5.94 -17.29
CA TYR A 56 11.62 4.52 -17.42
C TYR A 56 10.83 4.23 -18.72
N ASP A 57 11.26 3.22 -19.48
CA ASP A 57 10.56 2.80 -20.70
C ASP A 57 9.28 2.02 -20.37
N LEU A 58 8.14 2.71 -20.43
CA LEU A 58 6.83 2.13 -20.13
C LEU A 58 6.45 0.95 -21.05
N ASN A 59 7.07 0.80 -22.22
CA ASN A 59 6.80 -0.36 -23.09
C ASN A 59 7.29 -1.66 -22.45
N ARG A 60 8.24 -1.58 -21.53
CA ARG A 60 8.77 -2.72 -20.79
C ARG A 60 7.99 -3.01 -19.51
N LEU A 61 7.06 -2.14 -19.11
CA LEU A 61 6.42 -2.22 -17.79
C LEU A 61 5.81 -3.60 -17.53
N ALA A 62 5.09 -4.16 -18.50
CA ALA A 62 4.45 -5.45 -18.32
C ALA A 62 5.48 -6.60 -18.19
N ASP A 63 6.53 -6.60 -19.02
CA ASP A 63 7.57 -7.63 -18.99
C ASP A 63 8.41 -7.55 -17.72
N ASP A 64 8.89 -6.36 -17.38
CA ASP A 64 9.71 -6.13 -16.19
C ASP A 64 8.89 -6.44 -14.91
N THR A 65 7.61 -6.08 -14.86
CA THR A 65 6.73 -6.42 -13.72
C THR A 65 6.63 -7.94 -13.55
N LEU A 66 6.33 -8.68 -14.62
CA LEU A 66 6.16 -10.12 -14.52
C LEU A 66 7.48 -10.85 -14.22
N ALA A 67 8.60 -10.36 -14.74
CA ALA A 67 9.93 -10.88 -14.42
C ALA A 67 10.29 -10.71 -12.94
N LEU A 68 9.69 -9.75 -12.23
CA LEU A 68 9.86 -9.51 -10.81
C LEU A 68 8.88 -10.29 -9.92
N LEU A 69 7.89 -11.00 -10.50
CA LEU A 69 6.85 -11.73 -9.75
C LEU A 69 7.10 -13.24 -9.75
N THR A 70 8.37 -13.66 -9.66
CA THR A 70 8.79 -15.08 -9.61
C THR A 70 8.35 -15.77 -8.32
N PRO A 71 8.14 -17.10 -8.30
CA PRO A 71 7.52 -17.82 -7.16
C PRO A 71 8.16 -17.60 -5.78
N ASP A 72 9.46 -17.33 -5.72
CA ASP A 72 10.24 -17.10 -4.50
C ASP A 72 10.09 -15.68 -3.91
N VAL A 73 9.49 -14.75 -4.65
CA VAL A 73 9.33 -13.36 -4.22
C VAL A 73 8.29 -13.25 -3.11
N PRO A 74 8.63 -12.65 -1.94
CA PRO A 74 7.70 -12.48 -0.83
C PRO A 74 6.50 -11.60 -1.20
N VAL A 75 5.34 -11.88 -0.61
CA VAL A 75 4.06 -11.17 -0.87
C VAL A 75 4.22 -9.65 -0.80
N ILE A 76 4.91 -9.11 0.21
CA ILE A 76 5.10 -7.67 0.37
C ILE A 76 5.93 -7.05 -0.77
N VAL A 77 6.93 -7.78 -1.29
CA VAL A 77 7.72 -7.32 -2.44
C VAL A 77 6.87 -7.30 -3.71
N ARG A 78 5.95 -8.26 -3.85
CA ARG A 78 4.95 -8.26 -4.93
C ARG A 78 4.03 -7.05 -4.82
N MET A 79 3.56 -6.74 -3.61
CA MET A 79 2.70 -5.58 -3.35
C MET A 79 3.37 -4.28 -3.79
N GLU A 80 4.64 -4.05 -3.40
CA GLU A 80 5.39 -2.86 -3.83
C GLU A 80 5.61 -2.83 -5.35
N THR A 81 5.91 -3.97 -5.95
CA THR A 81 6.10 -4.08 -7.41
C THR A 81 4.83 -3.73 -8.16
N LEU A 82 3.68 -4.24 -7.71
CA LEU A 82 2.37 -3.96 -8.30
C LEU A 82 1.93 -2.52 -8.04
N ARG A 83 2.22 -1.95 -6.86
CA ARG A 83 2.00 -0.54 -6.56
C ARG A 83 2.75 0.35 -7.55
N ARG A 84 4.06 0.13 -7.72
CA ARG A 84 4.86 0.86 -8.70
C ARG A 84 4.32 0.68 -10.12
N ALA A 85 3.87 -0.51 -10.47
CA ALA A 85 3.28 -0.77 -11.78
C ALA A 85 1.98 0.02 -12.02
N VAL A 86 1.10 0.12 -11.02
CA VAL A 86 -0.09 0.97 -11.09
C VAL A 86 0.31 2.44 -11.16
N ILE A 87 1.32 2.87 -10.40
CA ILE A 87 1.81 4.24 -10.52
C ILE A 87 2.24 4.52 -11.95
N TYR A 88 3.14 3.70 -12.50
CA TYR A 88 3.67 3.81 -13.86
C TYR A 88 2.58 3.83 -14.95
N SER A 89 1.48 3.09 -14.78
CA SER A 89 0.49 2.87 -15.84
C SER A 89 -0.86 3.58 -15.65
N VAL A 90 -1.14 4.09 -14.45
CA VAL A 90 -2.44 4.68 -14.10
C VAL A 90 -2.28 6.04 -13.45
N TRP A 91 -1.51 6.14 -12.36
CA TRP A 91 -1.54 7.29 -11.45
C TRP A 91 -1.14 8.61 -12.11
N ALA A 92 -0.15 8.61 -13.00
CA ALA A 92 0.30 9.81 -13.72
C ALA A 92 -0.78 10.48 -14.60
N ARG A 93 -1.91 9.81 -14.86
CA ARG A 93 -3.06 10.43 -15.53
C ARG A 93 -3.80 11.41 -14.62
N TYR A 94 -3.71 11.22 -13.30
CA TYR A 94 -4.51 11.93 -12.30
C TYR A 94 -3.68 12.87 -11.45
N ASP A 95 -2.40 12.57 -11.29
CA ASP A 95 -1.46 13.41 -10.53
C ASP A 95 -0.43 14.04 -11.47
N LYS A 96 -0.49 15.36 -11.63
CA LYS A 96 0.42 16.12 -12.51
C LYS A 96 1.79 16.34 -11.88
N GLU A 97 1.96 16.10 -10.58
CA GLU A 97 3.25 16.20 -9.88
C GLU A 97 4.15 15.01 -10.18
N VAL A 98 3.53 13.91 -10.63
CA VAL A 98 4.21 12.75 -11.16
C VAL A 98 4.77 13.13 -12.52
N GLY A 99 6.04 13.51 -12.56
CA GLY A 99 6.72 14.16 -13.69
C GLY A 99 6.92 13.34 -14.97
N TYR A 100 5.97 12.48 -15.36
CA TYR A 100 5.94 11.79 -16.64
C TYR A 100 4.49 11.61 -17.14
N THR A 101 4.31 11.37 -18.45
CA THR A 101 2.97 11.38 -19.07
C THR A 101 2.51 9.99 -19.47
N VAL A 102 1.34 9.58 -18.98
CA VAL A 102 0.58 8.41 -19.47
C VAL A 102 -0.61 8.90 -20.29
N ARG A 103 -0.70 8.48 -21.55
CA ARG A 103 -1.72 8.97 -22.49
C ARG A 103 -3.06 8.25 -22.37
N ASP A 104 -3.03 6.94 -22.17
CA ASP A 104 -4.21 6.09 -22.12
C ASP A 104 -3.99 4.89 -21.18
N GLY A 105 -5.03 4.08 -20.98
CA GLY A 105 -4.99 2.91 -20.11
C GLY A 105 -4.44 1.63 -20.76
N LYS A 106 -3.87 1.66 -21.98
CA LYS A 106 -3.49 0.43 -22.70
C LYS A 106 -2.44 -0.39 -21.96
N ILE A 107 -1.45 0.27 -21.36
CA ILE A 107 -0.36 -0.40 -20.64
C ILE A 107 -0.91 -1.10 -19.40
N ALA A 108 -1.75 -0.42 -18.62
CA ALA A 108 -2.41 -1.00 -17.45
C ALA A 108 -3.31 -2.18 -17.84
N ASN A 109 -4.09 -2.06 -18.92
CA ASN A 109 -4.94 -3.13 -19.45
C ASN A 109 -4.12 -4.34 -19.93
N ALA A 110 -3.02 -4.11 -20.64
CA ALA A 110 -2.14 -5.18 -21.12
C ALA A 110 -1.48 -5.94 -19.96
N LEU A 111 -1.02 -5.23 -18.92
CA LEU A 111 -0.50 -5.85 -17.71
C LEU A 111 -1.59 -6.64 -16.98
N LEU A 112 -2.79 -6.06 -16.80
CA LEU A 112 -3.91 -6.76 -16.16
C LEU A 112 -4.28 -8.05 -16.90
N ALA A 113 -4.35 -8.02 -18.24
CA ALA A 113 -4.64 -9.20 -19.04
C ALA A 113 -3.62 -10.33 -18.77
N ARG A 114 -2.32 -10.01 -18.78
CA ARG A 114 -1.27 -11.00 -18.51
C ARG A 114 -1.27 -11.51 -17.07
N LEU A 115 -1.61 -10.67 -16.10
CA LEU A 115 -1.80 -11.10 -14.71
C LEU A 115 -3.01 -12.04 -14.58
N GLN A 116 -4.11 -11.75 -15.27
CA GLN A 116 -5.29 -12.61 -15.32
C GLN A 116 -4.99 -13.96 -15.98
N ASP A 117 -4.25 -13.97 -17.10
CA ASP A 117 -3.84 -15.20 -17.77
C ASP A 117 -2.98 -16.08 -16.85
N ARG A 118 -2.02 -15.49 -16.12
CA ARG A 118 -1.25 -16.21 -15.10
C ARG A 118 -2.14 -16.76 -13.98
N ALA A 119 -3.13 -15.98 -13.54
CA ALA A 119 -4.05 -16.42 -12.48
C ALA A 119 -4.95 -17.60 -12.91
N GLN A 120 -5.21 -17.77 -14.21
CA GLN A 120 -5.96 -18.92 -14.74
C GLN A 120 -5.22 -20.25 -14.55
N ALA A 121 -3.89 -20.25 -14.46
CA ALA A 121 -3.11 -21.43 -14.11
C ALA A 121 -3.38 -21.94 -12.69
N GLY A 122 -4.09 -21.15 -11.86
CA GLY A 122 -4.57 -21.57 -10.55
C GLY A 122 -3.50 -21.51 -9.45
N GLU A 123 -2.38 -20.81 -9.67
CA GLU A 123 -1.38 -20.59 -8.63
C GLU A 123 -1.80 -19.47 -7.69
N ALA A 124 -1.73 -19.70 -6.38
CA ALA A 124 -2.20 -18.75 -5.38
C ALA A 124 -1.53 -17.37 -5.48
N LEU A 125 -0.23 -17.33 -5.78
CA LEU A 125 0.52 -16.08 -5.92
C LEU A 125 0.11 -15.32 -7.20
N ALA A 126 -0.17 -16.02 -8.30
CA ALA A 126 -0.67 -15.38 -9.52
C ALA A 126 -2.10 -14.81 -9.32
N VAL A 127 -2.96 -15.55 -8.62
CA VAL A 127 -4.30 -15.07 -8.22
C VAL A 127 -4.19 -13.85 -7.32
N PHE A 128 -3.25 -13.84 -6.37
CA PHE A 128 -2.96 -12.69 -5.52
C PHE A 128 -2.50 -11.49 -6.35
N ASP A 129 -1.51 -11.67 -7.24
CA ASP A 129 -0.94 -10.59 -8.06
C ASP A 129 -2.02 -9.88 -8.88
N ALA A 130 -2.89 -10.66 -9.54
CA ALA A 130 -4.00 -10.12 -10.33
C ALA A 130 -5.00 -9.35 -9.46
N GLY A 131 -5.41 -9.92 -8.33
CA GLY A 131 -6.37 -9.30 -7.42
C GLY A 131 -5.86 -8.01 -6.79
N TYR A 132 -4.61 -8.04 -6.33
CA TYR A 132 -3.97 -6.89 -5.70
C TYR A 132 -3.75 -5.74 -6.69
N PHE A 133 -3.33 -6.05 -7.94
CA PHE A 133 -3.21 -5.03 -9.00
C PHE A 133 -4.55 -4.33 -9.27
N VAL A 134 -5.64 -5.09 -9.34
CA VAL A 134 -6.99 -4.55 -9.59
C VAL A 134 -7.43 -3.60 -8.48
N GLU A 135 -7.25 -3.97 -7.21
CA GLU A 135 -7.64 -3.09 -6.09
C GLU A 135 -6.73 -1.86 -5.99
N THR A 136 -5.46 -2.01 -6.32
CA THR A 136 -4.52 -0.88 -6.38
C THR A 136 -4.89 0.09 -7.51
N TRP A 137 -5.30 -0.42 -8.69
CA TRP A 137 -5.84 0.40 -9.78
C TRP A 137 -7.11 1.13 -9.34
N LYS A 138 -8.08 0.43 -8.73
CA LYS A 138 -9.30 1.07 -8.20
C LYS A 138 -9.01 2.20 -7.21
N ASN A 139 -7.93 2.08 -6.45
CA ASN A 139 -7.50 3.13 -5.52
C ASN A 139 -6.80 4.30 -6.22
N ALA A 140 -6.19 4.07 -7.39
CA ALA A 140 -5.49 5.07 -8.19
C ALA A 140 -6.38 5.90 -9.13
N ALA A 141 -7.59 5.41 -9.47
CA ALA A 141 -8.42 6.00 -10.52
C ALA A 141 -9.85 6.34 -10.03
N PRO A 142 -10.54 7.30 -10.66
CA PRO A 142 -11.93 7.58 -10.39
C PRO A 142 -12.84 6.36 -10.58
N ARG A 143 -13.81 6.21 -9.67
CA ARG A 143 -14.70 5.02 -9.61
C ARG A 143 -15.43 4.74 -10.92
N ASN A 144 -15.81 5.76 -11.69
CA ASN A 144 -16.51 5.60 -12.96
C ASN A 144 -15.65 4.90 -14.03
N GLU A 145 -14.32 5.05 -13.99
CA GLU A 145 -13.40 4.40 -14.93
C GLU A 145 -13.06 2.95 -14.56
N THR A 146 -13.34 2.55 -13.32
CA THR A 146 -12.95 1.24 -12.77
C THR A 146 -14.14 0.30 -12.55
N THR A 147 -15.35 0.69 -12.98
CA THR A 147 -16.59 -0.08 -12.80
C THR A 147 -16.57 -1.44 -13.49
N THR A 148 -15.82 -1.56 -14.59
CA THR A 148 -15.67 -2.80 -15.37
C THR A 148 -14.53 -3.68 -14.87
N LEU A 149 -13.68 -3.18 -13.94
CA LEU A 149 -12.62 -3.99 -13.36
C LEU A 149 -13.22 -5.11 -12.51
N PRO A 150 -12.62 -6.31 -12.52
CA PRO A 150 -13.11 -7.44 -11.75
C PRO A 150 -13.08 -7.17 -10.23
N ASN A 151 -13.69 -8.05 -9.44
CA ASN A 151 -13.57 -8.00 -7.98
C ASN A 151 -12.19 -8.53 -7.55
N GLY A 152 -11.19 -7.65 -7.51
CA GLY A 152 -9.81 -8.00 -7.14
C GLY A 152 -9.70 -8.46 -5.68
N TYR A 153 -10.47 -7.87 -4.77
CA TYR A 153 -10.50 -8.32 -3.39
C TYR A 153 -10.96 -9.78 -3.25
N ALA A 154 -11.98 -10.22 -4.01
CA ALA A 154 -12.39 -11.62 -4.01
C ALA A 154 -11.27 -12.55 -4.52
N GLN A 155 -10.45 -12.10 -5.46
CA GLN A 155 -9.25 -12.83 -5.90
C GLN A 155 -8.20 -12.90 -4.78
N VAL A 156 -7.95 -11.80 -4.07
CA VAL A 156 -7.05 -11.81 -2.90
C VAL A 156 -7.56 -12.76 -1.81
N GLN A 157 -8.86 -12.77 -1.50
CA GLN A 157 -9.45 -13.72 -0.55
C GLN A 157 -9.29 -15.18 -1.01
N LYS A 158 -9.47 -15.44 -2.31
CA LYS A 158 -9.22 -16.77 -2.88
C LYS A 158 -7.76 -17.19 -2.68
N ALA A 159 -6.80 -16.31 -2.97
CA ALA A 159 -5.38 -16.59 -2.78
C ALA A 159 -5.00 -16.85 -1.32
N ILE A 160 -5.57 -16.09 -0.38
CA ILE A 160 -5.43 -16.31 1.07
C ILE A 160 -5.86 -17.72 1.45
N ALA A 161 -7.03 -18.15 0.98
CA ALA A 161 -7.56 -19.49 1.26
C ALA A 161 -6.66 -20.60 0.69
N MET A 162 -6.12 -20.41 -0.52
CA MET A 162 -5.21 -21.37 -1.16
C MET A 162 -3.86 -21.53 -0.43
N ARG A 163 -3.49 -20.58 0.42
CA ARG A 163 -2.24 -20.58 1.18
C ARG A 163 -2.45 -20.72 2.68
N ASN A 164 -3.59 -21.26 3.09
CA ASN A 164 -3.92 -21.51 4.50
C ASN A 164 -3.77 -20.27 5.39
N HIS A 165 -4.37 -19.14 4.97
CA HIS A 165 -4.36 -17.87 5.71
C HIS A 165 -2.97 -17.24 5.86
N ASP A 166 -2.23 -17.15 4.74
CA ASP A 166 -0.94 -16.46 4.67
C ASP A 166 -1.03 -15.03 5.25
N SER A 167 -0.31 -14.78 6.35
CA SER A 167 -0.43 -13.53 7.11
C SER A 167 -0.02 -12.29 6.33
N ALA A 168 0.86 -12.41 5.32
CA ALA A 168 1.22 -11.27 4.48
C ALA A 168 0.11 -10.94 3.47
N MET A 169 -0.63 -11.95 2.99
CA MET A 169 -1.82 -11.71 2.17
C MET A 169 -3.00 -11.16 3.00
N GLU A 170 -3.14 -11.60 4.24
CA GLU A 170 -4.09 -11.01 5.20
C GLU A 170 -3.76 -9.53 5.45
N PHE A 171 -2.47 -9.16 5.56
CA PHE A 171 -2.04 -7.76 5.60
C PHE A 171 -2.47 -6.98 4.34
N ALA A 172 -2.26 -7.53 3.15
CA ALA A 172 -2.70 -6.90 1.91
C ALA A 172 -4.21 -6.64 1.90
N ALA A 173 -5.01 -7.62 2.33
CA ALA A 173 -6.46 -7.48 2.45
C ALA A 173 -6.87 -6.39 3.47
N ALA A 174 -6.13 -6.24 4.57
CA ALA A 174 -6.36 -5.16 5.54
C ALA A 174 -6.08 -3.76 4.95
N VAL A 175 -5.07 -3.63 4.09
CA VAL A 175 -4.79 -2.36 3.40
C VAL A 175 -5.83 -2.07 2.33
N ILE A 176 -6.28 -3.09 1.57
CA ILE A 176 -7.36 -2.94 0.58
C ILE A 176 -8.65 -2.43 1.25
N ARG A 177 -8.97 -2.93 2.45
CA ARG A 177 -10.20 -2.60 3.18
C ARG A 177 -10.08 -1.38 4.10
N TYR A 178 -9.24 -0.41 3.78
CA TYR A 178 -8.98 0.73 4.66
C TYR A 178 -10.22 1.56 5.04
N ASP A 179 -11.24 1.53 4.19
CA ASP A 179 -12.54 2.19 4.32
C ASP A 179 -13.55 1.38 5.15
N ASP A 180 -13.43 0.05 5.16
CA ASP A 180 -14.22 -0.86 5.99
C ASP A 180 -13.44 -1.27 7.26
N LYS A 181 -13.65 -0.52 8.35
CA LYS A 181 -12.93 -0.74 9.61
C LYS A 181 -13.13 -2.13 10.21
N ALA A 182 -14.30 -2.74 10.01
CA ALA A 182 -14.58 -4.07 10.55
C ALA A 182 -13.81 -5.14 9.77
N MET A 183 -13.87 -5.11 8.43
CA MET A 183 -13.12 -6.04 7.60
C MET A 183 -11.61 -5.83 7.72
N GLN A 184 -11.15 -4.58 7.74
CA GLN A 184 -9.74 -4.26 7.97
C GLN A 184 -9.26 -4.84 9.30
N ARG A 185 -10.00 -4.65 10.39
CA ARG A 185 -9.62 -5.18 11.71
C ARG A 185 -9.53 -6.71 11.69
N ALA A 186 -10.48 -7.39 11.06
CA ALA A 186 -10.48 -8.85 10.97
C ALA A 186 -9.26 -9.40 10.21
N HIS A 187 -8.90 -8.77 9.10
CA HIS A 187 -7.68 -9.12 8.35
C HIS A 187 -6.41 -8.80 9.13
N LEU A 188 -6.37 -7.64 9.78
CA LEU A 188 -5.22 -7.19 10.55
C LEU A 188 -4.93 -8.10 11.76
N GLN A 189 -5.96 -8.62 12.44
CA GLN A 189 -5.80 -9.62 13.50
C GLN A 189 -5.06 -10.87 13.01
N LYS A 190 -5.42 -11.38 11.83
CA LYS A 190 -4.79 -12.56 11.22
C LYS A 190 -3.38 -12.27 10.72
N ALA A 191 -3.16 -11.08 10.16
CA ALA A 191 -1.83 -10.64 9.74
C ALA A 191 -0.84 -10.57 10.90
N VAL A 192 -1.27 -9.97 12.01
CA VAL A 192 -0.43 -9.77 13.20
C VAL A 192 -0.13 -11.10 13.93
N ALA A 193 -1.00 -12.11 13.80
CA ALA A 193 -0.78 -13.44 14.37
C ALA A 193 0.44 -14.17 13.77
N GLY A 194 0.78 -13.91 12.50
CA GLY A 194 1.97 -14.49 11.86
C GLY A 194 3.17 -13.54 11.74
N ALA A 195 3.11 -12.35 12.34
CA ALA A 195 4.14 -11.33 12.17
C ALA A 195 5.49 -11.71 12.79
N ASP A 196 5.51 -12.39 13.94
CA ASP A 196 6.76 -12.67 14.67
C ASP A 196 7.72 -13.57 13.87
N ALA A 197 7.19 -14.43 13.00
CA ALA A 197 7.96 -15.30 12.11
C ALA A 197 8.41 -14.58 10.81
N ASN A 198 7.98 -13.34 10.57
CA ASN A 198 8.21 -12.62 9.33
C ASN A 198 8.59 -11.16 9.61
N ALA A 199 9.89 -10.90 9.64
CA ALA A 199 10.43 -9.56 9.89
C ALA A 199 9.96 -8.52 8.86
N LEU A 200 9.77 -8.91 7.59
CA LEU A 200 9.28 -8.01 6.54
C LEU A 200 7.83 -7.60 6.82
N LEU A 201 6.98 -8.56 7.18
CA LEU A 201 5.59 -8.32 7.58
C LEU A 201 5.51 -7.44 8.82
N SER A 202 6.32 -7.72 9.83
CA SER A 202 6.36 -6.92 11.06
C SER A 202 6.65 -5.45 10.78
N ARG A 203 7.67 -5.14 9.96
CA ARG A 203 8.00 -3.75 9.62
C ARG A 203 6.86 -3.05 8.88
N ASN A 204 6.24 -3.74 7.92
CA ASN A 204 5.15 -3.15 7.13
C ASN A 204 3.85 -3.00 7.93
N LEU A 205 3.57 -3.89 8.89
CA LEU A 205 2.46 -3.69 9.82
C LEU A 205 2.63 -2.40 10.62
N LEU A 206 3.82 -2.16 11.17
CA LEU A 206 4.10 -0.94 11.92
C LEU A 206 4.15 0.30 11.04
N LEU A 207 4.63 0.18 9.80
CA LEU A 207 4.65 1.28 8.85
C LEU A 207 3.25 1.76 8.46
N HIS A 208 2.31 0.83 8.24
CA HIS A 208 0.97 1.15 7.76
C HIS A 208 -0.09 1.35 8.86
N PHE A 209 0.19 0.90 10.08
CA PHE A 209 -0.75 0.93 11.21
C PHE A 209 -0.12 1.49 12.50
N SER A 210 0.85 2.40 12.38
CA SER A 210 1.53 3.05 13.50
C SER A 210 0.57 3.82 14.42
N ASP A 211 -0.54 4.32 13.86
CA ASP A 211 -1.64 4.98 14.58
C ASP A 211 -2.31 4.05 15.61
N ARG A 212 -2.20 2.74 15.42
CA ARG A 212 -2.78 1.71 16.29
C ARG A 212 -1.78 1.08 17.26
N GLY A 213 -0.49 1.30 17.06
CA GLY A 213 0.54 0.78 17.96
C GLY A 213 1.95 1.07 17.45
N ARG A 214 2.82 1.50 18.36
CA ARG A 214 4.24 1.79 18.05
C ARG A 214 5.11 0.53 17.91
N ASP A 215 4.61 -0.60 18.38
CA ASP A 215 5.24 -1.92 18.27
C ASP A 215 4.15 -3.00 18.09
N LEU A 216 4.57 -4.24 17.82
CA LEU A 216 3.63 -5.34 17.58
C LEU A 216 2.77 -5.68 18.80
N ALA A 217 3.28 -5.48 20.02
CA ALA A 217 2.52 -5.77 21.23
C ALA A 217 1.38 -4.76 21.41
N ALA A 218 1.67 -3.47 21.20
CA ALA A 218 0.68 -2.40 21.20
C ALA A 218 -0.34 -2.59 20.07
N LEU A 219 0.12 -2.92 18.86
CA LEU A 219 -0.78 -3.19 17.73
C LEU A 219 -1.70 -4.37 18.04
N ARG A 220 -1.20 -5.48 18.61
CA ARG A 220 -2.02 -6.62 19.07
C ARG A 220 -3.07 -6.19 20.09
N ALA A 221 -2.67 -5.37 21.07
CA ALA A 221 -3.57 -4.89 22.11
C ALA A 221 -4.71 -4.04 21.54
N SER A 222 -4.45 -3.18 20.54
CA SER A 222 -5.48 -2.35 19.90
C SER A 222 -6.57 -3.14 19.14
N LEU A 223 -6.28 -4.40 18.82
CA LEU A 223 -7.17 -5.27 18.03
C LEU A 223 -8.04 -6.17 18.91
N ARG A 224 -7.92 -6.06 20.24
CA ARG A 224 -8.74 -6.79 21.21
C ARG A 224 -10.08 -6.11 21.46
#